data_AF-A0A379CD65-F1
#
_entry.id   AF-A0A379CD65-F1
#
_cell.length_a   1.000
_cell.length_b   1.000
_cell.length_c   1.000
_cell.angle_alpha   90.00
_cell.angle_beta   90.00
_cell.angle_gamma   90.00
#
_symmetry.space_group_name_H-M   'P 1'
#
loop_
_entity.id
_entity.type
_entity.pdbx_description
1 polymer ?
#
loop_
_entity_poly.entity_id
_entity_poly.type
_entity_poly.pdbx_seq_one_letter_code
_entity_poly.pdbx_strand_id
1 'polypeptide(L)'
;MGRYNLLDEPWISVIIDKKGNSKNVSMIDFFKHAHEYLDMGGDTKTQDFAVMRVMIAVIHTVFSRVDVSGEPYEYFDIDERFRQKELIDEYDVDDYEGDLIGTWIDIWKMKKFPDVVIEYLEAWRDRFYLFDDKYPFFQVTKEDIEQADSDKENPGEFFGKNINRKISQSGNKTSLFSPKYEKENNRDILDEDEIARWLLTLQGYVGQSDKVRFKVKKEYLIEEKYKAANGWLFDLGGIYIRGQNIFETIMLNCVLANKNQNNLMNRQTPCWELENRALLKKYLNSAGDIYDNEVSLLTAWSRAVFIDPDTDAKKPFVCGIVKLPDVDHRNKIIEQMTIWNYNEKGKYKNTFTPRKHQSNKSIWRSFGLISGNVESGEDKKYLKPGVIEWLNDISSVMSTDIFIDNMLNICSVSMKDNGHQASMVPVDEIVDDLFISEKVFLDKEWVVRINETIEKTKTIVRSAFSEFIEDIREIRNINDRDFTYKKIEELYYSIDFIFRDWLLGLKLDDEKEEKIFEWNRILRKIVIDEANKVVKNANNRDFKGKKVDDGMKNIATAYNYFIYSLNHKIKIKKEAAHEEK
;
A
#
# COMPACT_ATOMS: atom_id res chain seq x y z
N MET A 1 -9.08 -22.22 27.62
CA MET A 1 -9.81 -20.97 27.90
C MET A 1 -9.01 -19.88 27.24
N GLY A 2 -9.63 -19.13 26.33
CA GLY A 2 -8.94 -18.07 25.58
C GLY A 2 -8.26 -17.06 26.48
N ARG A 3 -7.06 -16.63 26.08
CA ARG A 3 -6.27 -15.59 26.74
C ARG A 3 -5.97 -14.47 25.75
N TYR A 4 -5.85 -13.26 26.29
CA TYR A 4 -5.52 -12.05 25.55
C TYR A 4 -6.57 -11.74 24.46
N ASN A 5 -7.74 -11.25 24.89
CA ASN A 5 -8.83 -10.89 23.97
C ASN A 5 -8.56 -9.51 23.36
N LEU A 6 -8.45 -9.46 22.04
CA LEU A 6 -8.10 -8.24 21.29
C LEU A 6 -9.18 -7.14 21.37
N LEU A 7 -10.39 -7.47 21.83
CA LEU A 7 -11.45 -6.50 22.07
C LEU A 7 -11.21 -5.63 23.31
N ASP A 8 -10.57 -6.19 24.35
CA ASP A 8 -10.38 -5.51 25.64
C ASP A 8 -8.91 -5.20 25.93
N GLU A 9 -7.99 -6.04 25.46
CA GLU A 9 -6.56 -5.87 25.72
C GLU A 9 -5.96 -4.79 24.81
N PRO A 10 -5.09 -3.91 25.32
CA PRO A 10 -4.49 -2.85 24.52
C PRO A 10 -3.39 -3.39 23.60
N TRP A 11 -3.64 -3.39 22.28
CA TRP A 11 -2.69 -3.89 21.29
C TRP A 11 -2.59 -3.05 20.01
N ILE A 12 -3.52 -2.16 19.74
CA ILE A 12 -3.46 -1.26 18.58
C ILE A 12 -2.73 0.00 19.00
N SER A 13 -1.55 0.26 18.43
CA SER A 13 -0.78 1.47 18.74
C SER A 13 -1.33 2.67 17.95
N VAL A 14 -1.67 3.75 18.65
CA VAL A 14 -2.25 4.98 18.09
C VAL A 14 -1.50 6.21 18.59
N ILE A 15 -1.38 7.23 17.73
CA ILE A 15 -0.80 8.53 18.07
C ILE A 15 -1.88 9.41 18.71
N ILE A 16 -1.61 9.91 19.92
CA ILE A 16 -2.59 10.65 20.74
C ILE A 16 -2.38 12.17 20.73
N ASP A 17 -1.23 12.65 20.26
CA ASP A 17 -0.96 14.07 20.21
C ASP A 17 0.04 14.46 19.12
N LYS A 18 0.12 15.76 18.86
CA LYS A 18 1.04 16.35 17.87
C LYS A 18 2.52 16.27 18.26
N LYS A 19 2.84 15.81 19.48
CA LYS A 19 4.22 15.54 19.90
C LYS A 19 4.68 14.14 19.46
N GLY A 20 3.76 13.34 18.91
CA GLY A 20 4.05 11.97 18.48
C GLY A 20 4.02 10.96 19.62
N ASN A 21 3.38 11.28 20.76
CA ASN A 21 3.19 10.29 21.80
C ASN A 21 2.21 9.21 21.30
N SER A 22 2.56 7.95 21.56
CA SER A 22 1.74 6.79 21.21
C SER A 22 1.23 6.07 22.45
N LYS A 23 0.08 5.42 22.33
CA LYS A 23 -0.43 4.47 23.33
C LYS A 23 -1.03 3.25 22.62
N ASN A 24 -0.99 2.09 23.27
CA ASN A 24 -1.77 0.95 22.83
C ASN A 24 -3.21 1.07 23.35
N VAL A 25 -4.17 0.73 22.50
CA VAL A 25 -5.60 0.67 22.84
C VAL A 25 -6.20 -0.66 22.40
N SER A 26 -7.32 -1.03 23.02
CA SER A 26 -8.08 -2.21 22.63
C SER A 26 -8.85 -1.96 21.33
N MET A 27 -9.39 -3.02 20.70
CA MET A 27 -10.21 -2.83 19.50
C MET A 27 -11.51 -2.06 19.81
N ILE A 28 -12.10 -2.25 20.98
CA ILE A 28 -13.28 -1.49 21.40
C ILE A 28 -12.92 0.00 21.60
N ASP A 29 -11.83 0.29 22.32
CA ASP A 29 -11.40 1.67 22.55
C ASP A 29 -10.95 2.35 21.24
N PHE A 30 -10.39 1.58 20.31
CA PHE A 30 -10.04 2.06 18.98
C PHE A 30 -11.29 2.61 18.26
N PHE A 31 -12.36 1.83 18.15
CA PHE A 31 -13.57 2.29 17.43
C PHE A 31 -14.33 3.38 18.18
N LYS A 32 -14.41 3.32 19.53
CA LYS A 32 -15.05 4.36 20.35
C LYS A 32 -14.37 5.72 20.18
N HIS A 33 -13.03 5.74 20.16
CA HIS A 33 -12.23 6.96 20.24
C HIS A 33 -11.41 7.23 18.95
N ALA A 34 -11.75 6.60 17.82
CA ALA A 34 -11.03 6.76 16.56
C ALA A 34 -10.91 8.24 16.09
N HIS A 35 -11.88 9.07 16.47
CA HIS A 35 -11.93 10.50 16.18
C HIS A 35 -10.98 11.35 17.04
N GLU A 36 -10.47 10.79 18.15
CA GLU A 36 -9.54 11.44 19.07
C GLU A 36 -8.07 11.11 18.75
N TYR A 37 -7.82 10.03 17.99
CA TYR A 37 -6.49 9.56 17.63
C TYR A 37 -6.05 10.11 16.29
N LEU A 38 -4.82 10.61 16.20
CA LEU A 38 -4.32 11.29 15.01
C LEU A 38 -3.97 10.33 13.87
N ASP A 39 -3.29 9.23 14.17
CA ASP A 39 -2.82 8.26 13.18
C ASP A 39 -2.45 6.93 13.86
N MET A 40 -2.25 5.88 13.07
CA MET A 40 -1.64 4.63 13.50
C MET A 40 -0.19 4.87 13.96
N GLY A 41 0.21 4.23 15.05
CA GLY A 41 1.50 4.43 15.71
C GLY A 41 2.30 3.13 15.93
N GLY A 42 2.11 2.13 15.06
CA GLY A 42 2.80 0.84 15.14
C GLY A 42 4.30 0.91 14.86
N ASP A 43 4.96 -0.25 14.90
CA ASP A 43 6.41 -0.36 14.80
C ASP A 43 6.95 0.03 13.41
N THR A 44 6.16 -0.19 12.35
CA THR A 44 6.49 0.11 10.95
C THR A 44 5.24 0.52 10.18
N LYS A 45 5.37 1.27 9.08
CA LYS A 45 4.21 1.69 8.28
C LYS A 45 3.54 0.55 7.53
N THR A 46 4.30 -0.49 7.20
CA THR A 46 3.75 -1.76 6.69
C THR A 46 2.89 -2.49 7.73
N GLN A 47 3.25 -2.42 9.02
CA GLN A 47 2.42 -2.94 10.11
C GLN A 47 1.15 -2.08 10.28
N ASP A 48 1.28 -0.76 10.32
CA ASP A 48 0.14 0.17 10.37
C ASP A 48 -0.88 -0.12 9.26
N PHE A 49 -0.40 -0.28 8.03
CA PHE A 49 -1.25 -0.57 6.87
C PHE A 49 -1.97 -1.92 6.98
N ALA A 50 -1.29 -2.97 7.47
CA ALA A 50 -1.91 -4.27 7.67
C ALA A 50 -3.00 -4.22 8.76
N VAL A 51 -2.73 -3.56 9.89
CA VAL A 51 -3.70 -3.41 10.99
C VAL A 51 -4.89 -2.54 10.56
N MET A 52 -4.64 -1.42 9.90
CA MET A 52 -5.67 -0.52 9.37
C MET A 52 -6.66 -1.26 8.45
N ARG A 53 -6.16 -2.14 7.57
CA ARG A 53 -7.02 -2.93 6.67
C ARG A 53 -7.94 -3.89 7.41
N VAL A 54 -7.50 -4.47 8.53
CA VAL A 54 -8.38 -5.29 9.39
C VAL A 54 -9.45 -4.42 10.04
N MET A 55 -9.12 -3.19 10.46
CA MET A 55 -10.11 -2.26 11.00
C MET A 55 -11.13 -1.83 9.94
N ILE A 56 -10.68 -1.58 8.69
CA ILE A 56 -11.57 -1.32 7.56
C ILE A 56 -12.49 -2.52 7.30
N ALA A 57 -11.98 -3.75 7.39
CA ALA A 57 -12.81 -4.95 7.25
C ALA A 57 -13.92 -5.05 8.31
N VAL A 58 -13.67 -4.64 9.56
CA VAL A 58 -14.72 -4.57 10.59
C VAL A 58 -15.81 -3.59 10.17
N ILE A 59 -15.43 -2.34 9.84
CA ILE A 59 -16.37 -1.29 9.42
C ILE A 59 -17.16 -1.72 8.18
N HIS A 60 -16.48 -2.24 7.17
CA HIS A 60 -17.13 -2.69 5.94
C HIS A 60 -18.08 -3.86 6.20
N THR A 61 -17.74 -4.80 7.08
CA THR A 61 -18.63 -5.93 7.40
C THR A 61 -19.91 -5.47 8.08
N VAL A 62 -19.81 -4.52 9.02
CA VAL A 62 -20.97 -3.98 9.75
C VAL A 62 -21.88 -3.23 8.79
N PHE A 63 -21.33 -2.24 8.09
CA PHE A 63 -22.15 -1.32 7.30
C PHE A 63 -22.55 -1.84 5.93
N SER A 64 -22.02 -2.99 5.49
CA SER A 64 -22.60 -3.75 4.38
C SER A 64 -23.82 -4.57 4.79
N ARG A 65 -24.35 -4.41 6.01
CA ARG A 65 -25.44 -5.25 6.54
C ARG A 65 -26.48 -4.46 7.31
N VAL A 66 -26.05 -3.42 8.01
CA VAL A 66 -26.91 -2.54 8.79
C VAL A 66 -26.57 -1.08 8.54
N ASP A 67 -27.53 -0.20 8.79
CA ASP A 67 -27.35 1.25 8.75
C ASP A 67 -26.67 1.80 10.03
N VAL A 68 -26.61 3.12 10.17
CA VAL A 68 -26.02 3.79 11.35
C VAL A 68 -26.81 3.57 12.65
N SER A 69 -28.08 3.21 12.55
CA SER A 69 -28.97 2.88 13.68
C SER A 69 -28.83 1.42 14.09
N GLY A 70 -28.18 0.59 13.26
CA GLY A 70 -28.06 -0.85 13.44
C GLY A 70 -29.24 -1.64 12.87
N GLU A 71 -30.09 -1.00 12.07
CA GLU A 71 -31.20 -1.67 11.39
C GLU A 71 -30.70 -2.38 10.13
N PRO A 72 -31.08 -3.65 9.88
CA PRO A 72 -30.70 -4.36 8.66
C PRO A 72 -31.33 -3.73 7.41
N TYR A 73 -30.60 -3.77 6.29
CA TYR A 73 -31.16 -3.38 4.98
C TYR A 73 -32.27 -4.35 4.54
N GLU A 74 -33.24 -3.86 3.76
CA GLU A 74 -34.44 -4.64 3.39
C GLU A 74 -34.20 -5.76 2.36
N TYR A 75 -33.00 -5.82 1.78
CA TYR A 75 -32.64 -6.76 0.70
C TYR A 75 -32.25 -8.16 1.18
N PHE A 76 -32.06 -8.35 2.49
CA PHE A 76 -31.68 -9.65 3.07
C PHE A 76 -31.93 -9.70 4.57
N ASP A 77 -32.15 -10.91 5.09
CA ASP A 77 -32.12 -11.15 6.53
C ASP A 77 -30.69 -11.29 7.07
N ILE A 78 -30.46 -10.83 8.31
CA ILE A 78 -29.26 -11.16 9.10
C ILE A 78 -29.59 -12.13 10.24
N ASP A 79 -28.59 -12.86 10.74
CA ASP A 79 -28.71 -13.66 11.98
C ASP A 79 -28.31 -12.86 13.23
N GLU A 80 -28.43 -13.49 14.41
CA GLU A 80 -28.10 -12.91 15.71
C GLU A 80 -26.62 -12.51 15.88
N ARG A 81 -25.74 -12.98 14.99
CA ARG A 81 -24.33 -12.57 14.91
C ARG A 81 -24.06 -11.67 13.70
N PHE A 82 -25.10 -10.99 13.22
CA PHE A 82 -25.07 -10.06 12.09
C PHE A 82 -24.71 -10.70 10.75
N ARG A 83 -24.73 -12.03 10.59
CA ARG A 83 -24.41 -12.62 9.27
C ARG A 83 -25.60 -12.51 8.35
N GLN A 84 -25.37 -11.89 7.19
CA GLN A 84 -26.29 -11.93 6.05
C GLN A 84 -26.61 -13.38 5.69
N LYS A 85 -27.89 -13.72 5.49
CA LYS A 85 -28.36 -15.09 5.21
C LYS A 85 -28.50 -15.39 3.72
N GLU A 86 -28.81 -14.37 2.93
CA GLU A 86 -29.15 -14.49 1.51
C GLU A 86 -28.25 -13.59 0.66
N LEU A 87 -28.14 -13.86 -0.64
CA LEU A 87 -27.43 -12.94 -1.55
C LEU A 87 -28.38 -11.85 -2.01
N ILE A 88 -27.81 -10.73 -2.46
CA ILE A 88 -28.61 -9.62 -2.98
C ILE A 88 -29.07 -9.97 -4.40
N ASP A 89 -30.35 -9.70 -4.69
CA ASP A 89 -30.90 -9.86 -6.03
C ASP A 89 -30.27 -8.85 -6.99
N GLU A 90 -30.05 -9.24 -8.25
CA GLU A 90 -29.45 -8.37 -9.26
C GLU A 90 -30.27 -7.09 -9.51
N TYR A 91 -31.58 -7.13 -9.31
CA TYR A 91 -32.48 -5.98 -9.48
C TYR A 91 -32.40 -4.97 -8.33
N ASP A 92 -31.90 -5.38 -7.16
CA ASP A 92 -31.84 -4.55 -5.95
C ASP A 92 -30.47 -3.89 -5.74
N VAL A 93 -29.46 -4.25 -6.55
CA VAL A 93 -28.06 -3.80 -6.38
C VAL A 93 -27.90 -2.28 -6.44
N ASP A 94 -28.67 -1.61 -7.30
CA ASP A 94 -28.59 -0.15 -7.47
C ASP A 94 -29.18 0.59 -6.27
N ASP A 95 -30.31 0.11 -5.73
CA ASP A 95 -30.94 0.71 -4.54
C ASP A 95 -30.06 0.45 -3.29
N TYR A 96 -29.53 -0.77 -3.16
CA TYR A 96 -28.59 -1.11 -2.09
C TYR A 96 -27.31 -0.27 -2.14
N GLU A 97 -26.75 -0.01 -3.33
CA GLU A 97 -25.62 0.91 -3.48
C GLU A 97 -25.96 2.32 -2.95
N GLY A 98 -27.15 2.83 -3.27
CA GLY A 98 -27.64 4.12 -2.78
C GLY A 98 -27.70 4.18 -1.25
N ASP A 99 -28.23 3.13 -0.63
CA ASP A 99 -28.31 2.99 0.83
C ASP A 99 -26.92 2.94 1.47
N LEU A 100 -25.98 2.20 0.89
CA LEU A 100 -24.59 2.15 1.38
C LEU A 100 -23.90 3.51 1.31
N ILE A 101 -24.10 4.27 0.23
CA ILE A 101 -23.59 5.64 0.10
C ILE A 101 -24.23 6.54 1.17
N GLY A 102 -25.55 6.41 1.39
CA GLY A 102 -26.27 7.11 2.45
C GLY A 102 -25.68 6.84 3.84
N THR A 103 -25.51 5.56 4.18
CA THR A 103 -24.89 5.12 5.43
C THR A 103 -23.48 5.69 5.59
N TRP A 104 -22.64 5.64 4.53
CA TRP A 104 -21.30 6.23 4.59
C TRP A 104 -21.35 7.72 4.93
N ILE A 105 -22.22 8.47 4.25
CA ILE A 105 -22.37 9.92 4.44
C ILE A 105 -22.84 10.23 5.86
N ASP A 106 -23.76 9.46 6.42
CA ASP A 106 -24.29 9.71 7.75
C ASP A 106 -23.27 9.40 8.84
N ILE A 107 -22.47 8.32 8.70
CA ILE A 107 -21.32 8.07 9.59
C ILE A 107 -20.32 9.22 9.49
N TRP A 108 -19.97 9.66 8.29
CA TRP A 108 -19.04 10.77 8.08
C TRP A 108 -19.48 12.04 8.81
N LYS A 109 -20.77 12.40 8.73
CA LYS A 109 -21.35 13.55 9.45
C LYS A 109 -21.30 13.39 10.97
N MET A 110 -21.46 12.16 11.48
CA MET A 110 -21.36 11.87 12.92
C MET A 110 -19.95 12.09 13.47
N LYS A 111 -18.91 12.02 12.62
CA LYS A 111 -17.49 12.17 12.96
C LYS A 111 -16.97 11.16 13.99
N LYS A 112 -17.69 10.05 14.16
CA LYS A 112 -17.33 8.92 15.03
C LYS A 112 -18.10 7.68 14.57
N PHE A 113 -17.61 6.50 14.91
CA PHE A 113 -18.32 5.26 14.64
C PHE A 113 -19.52 5.08 15.59
N PRO A 114 -20.68 4.61 15.11
CA PRO A 114 -21.83 4.28 15.95
C PRO A 114 -21.59 2.99 16.76
N ASP A 115 -22.36 2.83 17.84
CA ASP A 115 -22.19 1.73 18.81
C ASP A 115 -22.44 0.34 18.20
N VAL A 116 -23.19 0.24 17.10
CA VAL A 116 -23.43 -1.04 16.41
C VAL A 116 -22.15 -1.75 15.95
N VAL A 117 -21.06 -1.01 15.71
CA VAL A 117 -19.75 -1.60 15.43
C VAL A 117 -19.27 -2.45 16.61
N ILE A 118 -19.51 -1.97 17.84
CA ILE A 118 -19.13 -2.64 19.07
C ILE A 118 -20.07 -3.82 19.33
N GLU A 119 -21.37 -3.65 19.10
CA GLU A 119 -22.35 -4.74 19.21
C GLU A 119 -21.99 -5.93 18.33
N TYR A 120 -21.58 -5.66 17.08
CA TYR A 120 -21.05 -6.68 16.17
C TYR A 120 -19.81 -7.36 16.73
N LEU A 121 -18.82 -6.61 17.20
CA LEU A 121 -17.58 -7.17 17.77
C LEU A 121 -17.87 -8.04 18.99
N GLU A 122 -18.78 -7.61 19.86
CA GLU A 122 -19.24 -8.35 21.04
C GLU A 122 -19.92 -9.68 20.65
N ALA A 123 -20.76 -9.68 19.60
CA ALA A 123 -21.38 -10.89 19.06
C ALA A 123 -20.35 -11.93 18.55
N TRP A 124 -19.12 -11.48 18.26
CA TRP A 124 -18.00 -12.29 17.80
C TRP A 124 -16.84 -12.38 18.79
N ARG A 125 -17.04 -11.98 20.05
CA ARG A 125 -16.00 -11.95 21.10
C ARG A 125 -15.20 -13.24 21.25
N ASP A 126 -15.85 -14.38 21.04
CA ASP A 126 -15.25 -15.71 21.07
C ASP A 126 -14.19 -15.96 19.98
N ARG A 127 -14.12 -15.10 18.95
CA ARG A 127 -13.20 -15.21 17.80
C ARG A 127 -12.01 -14.24 17.85
N PHE A 128 -11.94 -13.39 18.88
CA PHE A 128 -10.91 -12.35 19.03
C PHE A 128 -9.87 -12.66 20.11
N TYR A 129 -9.84 -13.88 20.64
CA TYR A 129 -8.75 -14.33 21.51
C TYR A 129 -7.50 -14.63 20.67
N LEU A 130 -6.37 -14.00 21.02
CA LEU A 130 -5.10 -14.26 20.34
C LEU A 130 -4.58 -15.67 20.64
N PHE A 131 -4.76 -16.14 21.87
CA PHE A 131 -4.35 -17.46 22.32
C PHE A 131 -5.59 -18.26 22.72
N ASP A 132 -6.09 -19.09 21.81
CA ASP A 132 -7.26 -19.94 22.05
C ASP A 132 -7.06 -21.28 21.34
N ASP A 133 -7.56 -22.35 21.95
CA ASP A 133 -7.43 -23.71 21.42
C ASP A 133 -8.47 -24.01 20.34
N LYS A 134 -9.57 -23.26 20.29
CA LYS A 134 -10.71 -23.50 19.39
C LYS A 134 -10.82 -22.46 18.28
N TYR A 135 -10.70 -21.18 18.63
CA TYR A 135 -10.92 -20.05 17.73
C TYR A 135 -9.80 -19.00 17.83
N PRO A 136 -8.51 -19.37 17.67
CA PRO A 136 -7.43 -18.41 17.74
C PRO A 136 -7.52 -17.41 16.58
N PHE A 137 -7.46 -16.12 16.91
CA PHE A 137 -7.59 -15.03 15.95
C PHE A 137 -6.49 -15.10 14.87
N PHE A 138 -6.88 -15.06 13.59
CA PHE A 138 -5.97 -15.10 12.41
C PHE A 138 -5.02 -16.32 12.36
N GLN A 139 -5.43 -17.41 13.00
CA GLN A 139 -4.62 -18.62 13.18
C GLN A 139 -5.45 -19.87 12.89
N VAL A 140 -4.74 -20.99 12.72
CA VAL A 140 -5.33 -22.32 12.67
C VAL A 140 -5.13 -23.03 14.01
N THR A 141 -5.93 -24.06 14.28
CA THR A 141 -5.74 -24.90 15.47
C THR A 141 -4.55 -25.86 15.29
N LYS A 142 -4.12 -26.48 16.39
CA LYS A 142 -3.09 -27.54 16.36
C LYS A 142 -3.49 -28.69 15.44
N GLU A 143 -4.73 -29.15 15.53
CA GLU A 143 -5.24 -30.25 14.70
C GLU A 143 -5.24 -29.90 13.21
N ASP A 144 -5.54 -28.65 12.86
CA ASP A 144 -5.55 -28.19 11.47
C ASP A 144 -4.14 -28.10 10.88
N ILE A 145 -3.15 -27.62 11.67
CA ILE A 145 -1.77 -27.46 11.16
C ILE A 145 -1.02 -28.80 11.06
N GLU A 146 -1.30 -29.76 11.95
CA GLU A 146 -0.72 -31.11 11.93
C GLU A 146 -1.15 -31.93 10.71
N GLN A 147 -2.25 -31.54 10.04
CA GLN A 147 -2.68 -32.16 8.77
C GLN A 147 -1.78 -31.77 7.58
N ALA A 148 -0.83 -30.85 7.74
CA ALA A 148 0.17 -30.55 6.72
C ALA A 148 1.19 -31.71 6.60
N ASP A 149 0.92 -32.68 5.72
CA ASP A 149 1.85 -33.80 5.47
C ASP A 149 3.17 -33.28 4.88
N SER A 150 4.24 -33.49 5.63
CA SER A 150 5.60 -33.17 5.25
C SER A 150 6.46 -34.37 5.66
N ASP A 151 7.42 -34.78 4.82
CA ASP A 151 8.37 -35.87 5.13
C ASP A 151 9.29 -35.53 6.33
N LYS A 152 9.03 -34.39 6.99
CA LYS A 152 9.57 -33.91 8.26
C LYS A 152 8.38 -33.74 9.20
N GLU A 153 8.39 -34.38 10.35
CA GLU A 153 7.24 -34.54 11.26
C GLU A 153 6.61 -33.25 11.83
N ASN A 154 6.98 -32.03 11.39
CA ASN A 154 6.47 -30.80 11.99
C ASN A 154 6.18 -29.68 10.96
N PRO A 155 5.23 -28.77 11.25
CA PRO A 155 5.08 -27.52 10.53
C PRO A 155 6.40 -26.72 10.52
N GLY A 156 6.55 -25.80 9.58
CA GLY A 156 7.72 -24.93 9.57
C GLY A 156 7.76 -24.08 10.84
N GLU A 157 8.94 -23.84 11.41
CA GLU A 157 9.08 -22.92 12.53
C GLU A 157 9.36 -21.50 12.05
N PHE A 158 8.70 -20.53 12.69
CA PHE A 158 8.96 -19.11 12.47
C PHE A 158 9.18 -18.41 13.81
N PHE A 159 10.29 -17.70 13.95
CA PHE A 159 10.77 -17.14 15.22
C PHE A 159 10.49 -15.63 15.33
N GLY A 160 10.47 -15.11 16.56
CA GLY A 160 10.27 -13.68 16.85
C GLY A 160 11.20 -12.76 16.05
N LYS A 161 12.48 -13.10 15.92
CA LYS A 161 13.45 -12.31 15.12
C LYS A 161 13.18 -12.28 13.61
N ASN A 162 12.38 -13.22 13.09
CA ASN A 162 12.04 -13.30 11.68
C ASN A 162 10.77 -12.50 11.33
N ILE A 163 9.86 -12.38 12.31
CA ILE A 163 8.59 -11.64 12.15
C ILE A 163 8.73 -10.18 12.55
N ASN A 164 9.53 -9.89 13.59
CA ASN A 164 9.78 -8.55 14.09
C ASN A 164 10.69 -7.77 13.14
N ARG A 165 10.10 -6.87 12.35
CA ARG A 165 10.83 -6.09 11.34
C ARG A 165 11.59 -4.89 11.90
N LYS A 166 11.50 -4.60 13.20
CA LYS A 166 12.49 -3.72 13.88
C LYS A 166 13.89 -4.35 13.84
N ILE A 167 13.97 -5.64 13.58
CA ILE A 167 15.20 -6.42 13.44
C ILE A 167 15.20 -7.06 12.06
N SER A 168 15.86 -6.45 11.07
CA SER A 168 15.98 -7.05 9.73
C SER A 168 17.00 -8.20 9.75
N GLN A 169 16.56 -9.38 10.18
CA GLN A 169 17.37 -10.60 10.27
C GLN A 169 16.68 -11.77 9.54
N SER A 170 17.50 -12.65 8.97
CA SER A 170 17.06 -13.96 8.48
C SER A 170 17.79 -15.05 9.26
N GLY A 171 17.31 -16.30 9.18
CA GLY A 171 18.00 -17.44 9.79
C GLY A 171 19.48 -17.59 9.39
N ASN A 172 19.90 -17.00 8.26
CA ASN A 172 21.26 -17.09 7.73
C ASN A 172 22.06 -15.77 7.77
N LYS A 173 21.45 -14.64 8.16
CA LYS A 173 22.11 -13.32 8.18
C LYS A 173 21.68 -12.51 9.39
N THR A 174 22.60 -12.30 10.32
CA THR A 174 22.39 -11.56 11.57
C THR A 174 22.34 -10.05 11.34
N SER A 175 21.39 -9.35 11.97
CA SER A 175 21.38 -7.89 11.98
C SER A 175 22.51 -7.35 12.87
N LEU A 176 23.34 -6.46 12.29
CA LEU A 176 24.48 -5.82 12.95
C LEU A 176 24.07 -4.65 13.86
N PHE A 177 23.00 -3.93 13.49
CA PHE A 177 22.46 -2.79 14.24
C PHE A 177 21.01 -3.09 14.60
N SER A 178 20.81 -3.78 15.72
CA SER A 178 19.50 -4.20 16.21
C SER A 178 19.16 -3.49 17.52
N PRO A 179 17.92 -2.98 17.68
CA PRO A 179 17.48 -2.39 18.95
C PRO A 179 17.39 -3.43 20.08
N LYS A 180 17.23 -4.73 19.74
CA LYS A 180 17.34 -5.84 20.70
C LYS A 180 18.69 -6.56 20.55
N TYR A 181 19.38 -6.78 21.67
CA TYR A 181 20.63 -7.55 21.73
C TYR A 181 20.36 -9.06 21.68
N GLU A 182 21.36 -9.87 21.30
CA GLU A 182 21.19 -11.33 21.12
C GLU A 182 21.22 -12.12 22.43
N LYS A 183 21.91 -11.62 23.45
CA LYS A 183 22.02 -12.27 24.77
C LYS A 183 20.63 -12.64 25.31
N GLU A 184 20.53 -13.84 25.88
CA GLU A 184 19.29 -14.39 26.46
C GLU A 184 18.12 -14.51 25.46
N ASN A 185 18.42 -14.64 24.16
CA ASN A 185 17.44 -14.76 23.09
C ASN A 185 16.46 -13.57 23.00
N ASN A 186 16.85 -12.39 23.49
CA ASN A 186 15.99 -11.20 23.54
C ASN A 186 15.44 -10.76 22.17
N ARG A 187 16.11 -11.11 21.05
CA ARG A 187 15.60 -10.85 19.70
C ARG A 187 14.35 -11.66 19.34
N ASP A 188 14.15 -12.79 19.99
CA ASP A 188 13.01 -13.67 19.77
C ASP A 188 11.88 -13.42 20.79
N ILE A 189 12.10 -12.62 21.84
CA ILE A 189 11.07 -12.27 22.82
C ILE A 189 10.14 -11.19 22.23
N LEU A 190 8.84 -11.43 22.26
CA LEU A 190 7.78 -10.52 21.82
C LEU A 190 6.69 -10.45 22.88
N ASP A 191 6.24 -9.25 23.19
CA ASP A 191 5.09 -9.03 24.06
C ASP A 191 3.78 -9.43 23.34
N GLU A 192 2.71 -9.73 24.07
CA GLU A 192 1.44 -10.20 23.47
C GLU A 192 0.86 -9.23 22.44
N ASP A 193 0.99 -7.92 22.69
CA ASP A 193 0.54 -6.87 21.77
C ASP A 193 1.39 -6.82 20.49
N GLU A 194 2.71 -7.01 20.63
CA GLU A 194 3.62 -7.15 19.48
C GLU A 194 3.23 -8.37 18.65
N ILE A 195 2.93 -9.51 19.28
CA ILE A 195 2.51 -10.75 18.59
C ILE A 195 1.25 -10.50 17.75
N ALA A 196 0.23 -9.83 18.31
CA ALA A 196 -1.00 -9.51 17.58
C ALA A 196 -0.72 -8.69 16.30
N ARG A 197 0.04 -7.58 16.42
CA ARG A 197 0.35 -6.70 15.28
C ARG A 197 1.25 -7.41 14.25
N TRP A 198 2.24 -8.17 14.71
CA TRP A 198 3.15 -8.91 13.83
C TRP A 198 2.49 -10.08 13.13
N LEU A 199 1.50 -10.75 13.74
CA LEU A 199 0.69 -11.79 13.11
C LEU A 199 -0.06 -11.25 11.88
N LEU A 200 -0.75 -10.12 12.03
CA LEU A 200 -1.46 -9.47 10.92
C LEU A 200 -0.48 -9.05 9.80
N THR A 201 0.66 -8.48 10.20
CA THR A 201 1.72 -8.09 9.26
C THR A 201 2.30 -9.29 8.52
N LEU A 202 2.50 -10.43 9.19
CA LEU A 202 3.00 -11.66 8.60
C LEU A 202 2.04 -12.20 7.53
N GLN A 203 0.74 -12.24 7.83
CA GLN A 203 -0.28 -12.67 6.87
C GLN A 203 -0.26 -11.82 5.59
N GLY A 204 0.00 -10.52 5.71
CA GLY A 204 0.04 -9.58 4.60
C GLY A 204 1.38 -9.47 3.85
N TYR A 205 2.53 -9.58 4.53
CA TYR A 205 3.85 -9.21 3.99
C TYR A 205 4.90 -10.33 4.00
N VAL A 206 4.52 -11.59 4.21
CA VAL A 206 5.47 -12.71 4.11
C VAL A 206 5.87 -12.99 2.65
N GLY A 207 7.16 -13.23 2.42
CA GLY A 207 7.69 -13.64 1.11
C GLY A 207 7.62 -15.15 0.88
N GLN A 208 8.70 -15.74 0.34
CA GLN A 208 8.82 -17.16 -0.01
C GLN A 208 9.86 -17.93 0.82
N SER A 209 10.34 -17.35 1.92
CA SER A 209 11.42 -17.92 2.75
C SER A 209 11.05 -19.23 3.44
N ASP A 210 9.83 -19.32 3.96
CA ASP A 210 9.25 -20.54 4.53
C ASP A 210 8.99 -21.58 3.43
N LYS A 211 9.01 -22.88 3.77
CA LYS A 211 9.05 -23.96 2.75
C LYS A 211 7.92 -24.98 2.86
N VAL A 212 7.27 -25.10 4.01
CA VAL A 212 6.24 -26.13 4.27
C VAL A 212 4.93 -25.76 3.57
N ARG A 213 4.27 -26.76 2.99
CA ARG A 213 2.99 -26.68 2.27
C ARG A 213 2.09 -27.81 2.74
N PHE A 214 0.79 -27.64 2.63
CA PHE A 214 -0.14 -28.76 2.79
C PHE A 214 0.05 -29.76 1.65
N LYS A 215 0.23 -31.04 1.99
CA LYS A 215 -0.02 -32.17 1.09
C LYS A 215 -1.24 -32.87 1.67
N VAL A 216 -2.34 -33.07 0.94
CA VAL A 216 -3.37 -33.99 1.45
C VAL A 216 -4.02 -34.79 0.32
N LYS A 217 -4.03 -36.11 0.52
CA LYS A 217 -4.90 -37.08 -0.15
C LYS A 217 -6.14 -37.32 0.73
N LYS A 218 -7.32 -37.35 0.09
CA LYS A 218 -8.66 -37.80 0.56
C LYS A 218 -9.64 -36.80 1.18
N GLU A 219 -9.29 -35.89 2.11
CA GLU A 219 -10.29 -34.98 2.71
C GLU A 219 -10.30 -33.55 2.16
N TYR A 220 -9.12 -33.04 1.80
CA TYR A 220 -8.94 -31.79 1.08
C TYR A 220 -8.47 -32.21 -0.30
N LEU A 221 -9.32 -32.07 -1.33
CA LEU A 221 -8.97 -32.48 -2.69
C LEU A 221 -7.86 -31.56 -3.23
N ILE A 222 -6.60 -31.91 -2.97
CA ILE A 222 -5.45 -31.34 -3.67
C ILE A 222 -4.75 -32.49 -4.39
N GLU A 223 -4.99 -32.63 -5.70
CA GLU A 223 -4.32 -33.65 -6.50
C GLU A 223 -2.84 -33.35 -6.79
N GLU A 224 -2.38 -32.09 -6.74
CA GLU A 224 -0.95 -31.75 -6.85
C GLU A 224 -0.65 -30.27 -6.50
N LYS A 225 0.64 -29.92 -6.40
CA LYS A 225 1.24 -28.63 -5.99
C LYS A 225 0.45 -27.36 -6.41
N TYR A 226 -0.14 -26.63 -5.46
CA TYR A 226 -0.63 -25.26 -5.69
C TYR A 226 0.50 -24.22 -5.77
N LYS A 227 0.23 -23.07 -6.41
CA LYS A 227 1.10 -21.89 -6.32
C LYS A 227 0.99 -21.35 -4.90
N ALA A 228 2.11 -21.31 -4.18
CA ALA A 228 2.12 -20.79 -2.82
C ALA A 228 2.08 -19.25 -2.82
N ALA A 229 1.27 -18.71 -1.92
CA ALA A 229 1.07 -17.27 -1.78
C ALA A 229 2.34 -16.54 -1.31
N ASN A 230 2.61 -15.37 -1.88
CA ASN A 230 3.16 -14.29 -1.07
C ASN A 230 2.03 -13.78 -0.16
N GLY A 231 2.37 -13.03 0.89
CA GLY A 231 1.38 -12.19 1.53
C GLY A 231 0.75 -11.25 0.50
N TRP A 232 -0.57 -11.07 0.51
CA TRP A 232 -1.25 -10.25 -0.51
C TRP A 232 -0.68 -8.82 -0.57
N LEU A 233 -0.45 -8.22 0.60
CA LEU A 233 0.10 -6.87 0.72
C LEU A 233 1.55 -6.76 0.23
N PHE A 234 2.28 -7.88 0.20
CA PHE A 234 3.68 -7.93 -0.23
C PHE A 234 3.87 -7.42 -1.66
N ASP A 235 2.92 -7.68 -2.55
CA ASP A 235 2.98 -7.34 -3.96
C ASP A 235 2.26 -6.03 -4.32
N LEU A 236 1.63 -5.37 -3.34
CA LEU A 236 0.93 -4.10 -3.54
C LEU A 236 1.88 -2.90 -3.61
N GLY A 237 1.50 -1.93 -4.44
CA GLY A 237 1.90 -0.54 -4.28
C GLY A 237 0.79 0.17 -3.52
N GLY A 238 0.75 -0.08 -2.20
CA GLY A 238 -0.30 0.38 -1.32
C GLY A 238 -0.52 1.88 -1.43
N ILE A 239 -1.77 2.30 -1.60
CA ILE A 239 -2.21 3.69 -1.57
C ILE A 239 -3.41 3.80 -0.63
N TYR A 240 -3.40 4.82 0.23
CA TYR A 240 -4.53 5.15 1.09
C TYR A 240 -4.60 6.65 1.33
N ILE A 241 -5.76 7.15 1.71
CA ILE A 241 -5.98 8.56 2.02
C ILE A 241 -5.87 8.76 3.53
N ARG A 242 -5.05 9.70 3.99
CA ARG A 242 -4.97 10.04 5.42
C ARG A 242 -5.85 11.24 5.73
N GLY A 243 -6.74 11.10 6.71
CA GLY A 243 -7.55 12.19 7.26
C GLY A 243 -6.84 12.94 8.39
N GLN A 244 -7.58 13.75 9.14
CA GLN A 244 -7.09 14.48 10.32
C GLN A 244 -6.96 13.59 11.57
N ASN A 245 -7.68 12.47 11.57
CA ASN A 245 -7.70 11.46 12.63
C ASN A 245 -7.90 10.06 12.02
N ILE A 246 -7.85 9.04 12.86
CA ILE A 246 -8.04 7.65 12.46
C ILE A 246 -9.47 7.41 11.94
N PHE A 247 -10.50 8.00 12.54
CA PHE A 247 -11.88 7.87 12.05
C PHE A 247 -11.98 8.29 10.57
N GLU A 248 -11.49 9.48 10.24
CA GLU A 248 -11.49 9.99 8.87
C GLU A 248 -10.66 9.08 7.95
N THR A 249 -9.49 8.64 8.42
CA THR A 249 -8.61 7.75 7.65
C THR A 249 -9.30 6.41 7.34
N ILE A 250 -10.00 5.80 8.29
CA ILE A 250 -10.73 4.55 8.05
C ILE A 250 -11.90 4.78 7.09
N MET A 251 -12.70 5.83 7.30
CA MET A 251 -13.86 6.12 6.45
C MET A 251 -13.48 6.44 4.99
N LEU A 252 -12.43 7.24 4.77
CA LEU A 252 -11.95 7.59 3.43
C LEU A 252 -11.42 6.40 2.64
N ASN A 253 -11.03 5.32 3.32
CA ASN A 253 -10.51 4.09 2.70
C ASN A 253 -11.49 2.90 2.79
N CYS A 254 -12.69 3.11 3.34
CA CYS A 254 -13.75 2.12 3.37
C CYS A 254 -14.69 2.35 2.18
N VAL A 255 -14.41 1.67 1.06
CA VAL A 255 -15.21 1.75 -0.16
C VAL A 255 -16.46 0.87 -0.01
N LEU A 256 -17.46 1.37 0.72
CA LEU A 256 -18.66 0.57 1.04
C LEU A 256 -19.42 0.14 -0.22
N ALA A 257 -19.52 1.03 -1.21
CA ALA A 257 -20.39 0.88 -2.37
C ALA A 257 -19.62 0.43 -3.65
N ASN A 258 -18.75 -0.58 -3.55
CA ASN A 258 -17.99 -1.07 -4.72
C ASN A 258 -18.78 -2.10 -5.56
N LYS A 259 -19.17 -1.74 -6.78
CA LYS A 259 -19.81 -2.62 -7.77
C LYS A 259 -18.87 -3.54 -8.56
N ASN A 260 -17.56 -3.31 -8.50
CA ASN A 260 -16.60 -4.08 -9.30
C ASN A 260 -16.65 -5.58 -8.95
N GLN A 261 -16.54 -6.42 -9.99
CA GLN A 261 -16.50 -7.89 -9.87
C GLN A 261 -17.66 -8.48 -9.04
N ASN A 262 -18.87 -7.91 -9.15
CA ASN A 262 -20.07 -8.32 -8.41
C ASN A 262 -19.91 -8.24 -6.88
N ASN A 263 -19.02 -7.38 -6.37
CA ASN A 263 -18.75 -7.30 -4.94
C ASN A 263 -19.99 -7.00 -4.08
N LEU A 264 -20.91 -6.15 -4.55
CA LEU A 264 -22.18 -5.88 -3.83
C LEU A 264 -23.14 -7.08 -3.82
N MET A 265 -23.13 -7.92 -4.85
CA MET A 265 -23.95 -9.14 -4.89
C MET A 265 -23.39 -10.23 -3.97
N ASN A 266 -22.09 -10.18 -3.67
CA ASN A 266 -21.40 -11.15 -2.84
C ASN A 266 -21.49 -10.78 -1.35
N ARG A 267 -21.67 -11.79 -0.50
CA ARG A 267 -21.63 -11.62 0.95
C ARG A 267 -20.24 -11.22 1.41
N GLN A 268 -20.11 -10.05 2.02
CA GLN A 268 -18.88 -9.62 2.67
C GLN A 268 -18.54 -10.58 3.82
N THR A 269 -17.39 -11.26 3.72
CA THR A 269 -17.06 -12.40 4.60
C THR A 269 -15.67 -12.24 5.20
N PRO A 270 -15.53 -11.70 6.42
CA PRO A 270 -14.24 -11.65 7.10
C PRO A 270 -13.84 -13.03 7.60
N CYS A 271 -12.54 -13.27 7.72
CA CYS A 271 -12.00 -14.57 8.09
C CYS A 271 -12.53 -15.11 9.44
N TRP A 272 -12.86 -14.23 10.40
CA TRP A 272 -13.33 -14.62 11.75
C TRP A 272 -14.81 -15.03 11.80
N GLU A 273 -15.59 -14.84 10.74
CA GLU A 273 -17.00 -15.30 10.73
C GLU A 273 -17.18 -16.75 10.29
N LEU A 274 -16.13 -17.35 9.72
CA LEU A 274 -16.10 -18.74 9.31
C LEU A 274 -15.31 -19.57 10.32
N GLU A 275 -15.71 -20.82 10.56
CA GLU A 275 -14.87 -21.72 11.37
C GLU A 275 -13.52 -21.96 10.69
N ASN A 276 -12.44 -22.04 11.49
CA ASN A 276 -11.06 -22.13 10.98
C ASN A 276 -10.87 -23.27 9.97
N ARG A 277 -11.44 -24.45 10.26
CA ARG A 277 -11.41 -25.61 9.36
C ARG A 277 -12.19 -25.36 8.06
N ALA A 278 -13.34 -24.70 8.13
CA ALA A 278 -14.13 -24.37 6.94
C ALA A 278 -13.39 -23.35 6.06
N LEU A 279 -12.76 -22.35 6.68
CA LEU A 279 -11.93 -21.38 5.98
C LEU A 279 -10.70 -22.04 5.32
N LEU A 280 -10.01 -22.92 6.05
CA LEU A 280 -8.88 -23.68 5.51
C LEU A 280 -9.31 -24.57 4.33
N LYS A 281 -10.46 -25.24 4.43
CA LYS A 281 -11.06 -25.99 3.30
C LYS A 281 -11.34 -25.08 2.12
N LYS A 282 -11.93 -23.89 2.32
CA LYS A 282 -12.16 -22.90 1.27
C LYS A 282 -10.84 -22.51 0.58
N TYR A 283 -9.79 -22.25 1.37
CA TYR A 283 -8.46 -21.91 0.86
C TYR A 283 -7.80 -23.03 0.05
N LEU A 284 -7.95 -24.28 0.47
CA LEU A 284 -7.28 -25.43 -0.13
C LEU A 284 -8.04 -26.10 -1.29
N ASN A 285 -9.37 -25.97 -1.36
CA ASN A 285 -10.24 -26.68 -2.31
C ASN A 285 -10.58 -25.88 -3.58
N SER A 286 -9.80 -24.83 -3.87
CA SER A 286 -10.21 -23.77 -4.78
C SER A 286 -9.92 -24.08 -6.25
N ALA A 287 -10.89 -24.70 -6.93
CA ALA A 287 -11.01 -24.71 -8.39
C ALA A 287 -11.37 -23.32 -9.00
N GLY A 288 -11.24 -22.24 -8.22
CA GLY A 288 -11.63 -20.87 -8.58
C GLY A 288 -11.12 -19.84 -7.57
N ASP A 289 -11.43 -18.57 -7.81
CA ASP A 289 -11.00 -17.45 -6.99
C ASP A 289 -11.93 -17.29 -5.78
N ILE A 290 -11.39 -17.51 -4.58
CA ILE A 290 -12.15 -17.56 -3.32
C ILE A 290 -12.26 -16.23 -2.60
N TYR A 291 -11.54 -15.23 -3.10
CA TYR A 291 -11.55 -13.85 -2.65
C TYR A 291 -12.42 -13.07 -3.62
N ASP A 292 -13.73 -13.24 -3.47
CA ASP A 292 -14.80 -12.73 -4.35
C ASP A 292 -15.45 -11.45 -3.81
N ASN A 293 -15.05 -11.00 -2.62
CA ASN A 293 -15.51 -9.77 -1.98
C ASN A 293 -14.36 -9.06 -1.25
N GLU A 294 -14.50 -7.75 -1.05
CA GLU A 294 -13.47 -6.89 -0.44
C GLU A 294 -13.05 -7.36 0.95
N VAL A 295 -14.01 -7.64 1.82
CA VAL A 295 -13.72 -8.00 3.22
C VAL A 295 -12.93 -9.31 3.31
N SER A 296 -13.22 -10.28 2.44
CA SER A 296 -12.45 -11.52 2.37
C SER A 296 -10.99 -11.28 1.96
N LEU A 297 -10.74 -10.28 1.10
CA LEU A 297 -9.40 -9.91 0.66
C LEU A 297 -8.65 -9.06 1.70
N LEU A 298 -9.35 -8.15 2.38
CA LEU A 298 -8.83 -7.35 3.50
C LEU A 298 -8.35 -8.24 4.66
N THR A 299 -8.96 -9.42 4.82
CA THR A 299 -8.65 -10.40 5.87
C THR A 299 -8.03 -11.70 5.35
N ALA A 300 -7.47 -11.67 4.13
CA ALA A 300 -6.91 -12.84 3.48
C ALA A 300 -5.70 -13.43 4.24
N TRP A 301 -5.66 -14.76 4.35
CA TRP A 301 -4.50 -15.46 4.92
C TRP A 301 -3.59 -15.96 3.82
N SER A 302 -2.31 -15.61 3.92
CA SER A 302 -1.28 -16.22 3.08
C SER A 302 -0.66 -17.46 3.73
N ARG A 303 -0.88 -17.64 5.04
CA ARG A 303 -0.33 -18.72 5.85
C ARG A 303 -1.37 -19.29 6.81
N ALA A 304 -1.29 -20.60 7.02
CA ALA A 304 -1.81 -21.22 8.22
C ALA A 304 -0.75 -21.03 9.31
N VAL A 305 -1.08 -20.24 10.33
CA VAL A 305 -0.21 -19.93 11.47
C VAL A 305 -0.78 -20.57 12.72
N PHE A 306 0.04 -21.26 13.49
CA PHE A 306 -0.32 -21.82 14.79
C PHE A 306 0.60 -21.26 15.87
N ILE A 307 0.03 -20.63 16.88
CA ILE A 307 0.74 -20.24 18.10
C ILE A 307 0.22 -21.11 19.23
N ASP A 308 1.12 -21.66 20.05
CA ASP A 308 0.74 -22.43 21.22
C ASP A 308 -0.09 -21.54 22.17
N PRO A 309 -1.33 -21.91 22.54
CA PRO A 309 -2.15 -21.14 23.46
C PRO A 309 -1.48 -20.88 24.82
N ASP A 310 -0.59 -21.79 25.24
CA ASP A 310 0.18 -21.71 26.48
C ASP A 310 1.51 -20.95 26.32
N THR A 311 1.73 -20.28 25.17
CA THR A 311 2.93 -19.49 24.93
C THR A 311 3.13 -18.41 25.99
N ASP A 312 4.37 -18.26 26.45
CA ASP A 312 4.78 -17.30 27.47
C ASP A 312 5.56 -16.17 26.79
N ALA A 313 4.99 -14.96 26.76
CA ALA A 313 5.59 -13.78 26.12
C ALA A 313 6.97 -13.40 26.71
N LYS A 314 7.32 -13.91 27.90
CA LYS A 314 8.65 -13.71 28.50
C LYS A 314 9.71 -14.66 27.95
N LYS A 315 9.32 -15.63 27.12
CA LYS A 315 10.21 -16.60 26.48
C LYS A 315 10.36 -16.30 24.98
N PRO A 316 11.38 -16.89 24.33
CA PRO A 316 11.53 -16.78 22.88
C PRO A 316 10.27 -17.26 22.15
N PHE A 317 9.70 -16.37 21.32
CA PHE A 317 8.53 -16.64 20.51
C PHE A 317 8.88 -17.54 19.33
N VAL A 318 8.03 -18.55 19.12
CA VAL A 318 8.03 -19.42 17.94
C VAL A 318 6.58 -19.74 17.57
N CYS A 319 6.29 -19.82 16.28
CA CYS A 319 5.01 -20.30 15.77
C CYS A 319 5.22 -21.33 14.64
N GLY A 320 4.21 -22.19 14.46
CA GLY A 320 4.10 -23.08 13.31
C GLY A 320 3.57 -22.32 12.09
N ILE A 321 4.14 -22.57 10.91
CA ILE A 321 3.78 -21.88 9.66
C ILE A 321 3.70 -22.84 8.47
N VAL A 322 2.61 -22.76 7.71
CA VAL A 322 2.40 -23.51 6.47
C VAL A 322 1.83 -22.61 5.37
N LYS A 323 2.35 -22.75 4.16
CA LYS A 323 1.93 -21.94 2.98
C LYS A 323 0.50 -22.25 2.57
N LEU A 324 -0.30 -21.23 2.31
CA LEU A 324 -1.61 -21.37 1.65
C LEU A 324 -1.51 -21.05 0.15
N PRO A 325 -2.54 -21.43 -0.64
CA PRO A 325 -2.64 -21.06 -2.05
C PRO A 325 -2.66 -19.55 -2.29
N ASP A 326 -2.05 -19.14 -3.40
CA ASP A 326 -1.93 -17.74 -3.80
C ASP A 326 -3.27 -17.12 -4.23
N VAL A 327 -3.43 -15.83 -3.96
CA VAL A 327 -4.51 -15.01 -4.53
C VAL A 327 -4.21 -14.81 -6.01
N ASP A 328 -5.21 -14.93 -6.90
CA ASP A 328 -4.98 -14.58 -8.30
C ASP A 328 -4.78 -13.05 -8.44
N HIS A 329 -3.61 -12.66 -8.92
CA HIS A 329 -3.24 -11.26 -9.08
C HIS A 329 -3.82 -10.61 -10.33
N ARG A 330 -4.37 -11.41 -11.25
CA ARG A 330 -4.92 -10.92 -12.53
C ARG A 330 -6.26 -10.23 -12.28
N ASN A 331 -6.37 -8.96 -12.70
CA ASN A 331 -7.61 -8.20 -12.69
C ASN A 331 -8.34 -8.29 -11.33
N LYS A 332 -7.60 -8.23 -10.23
CA LYS A 332 -8.16 -8.31 -8.87
C LYS A 332 -8.71 -6.95 -8.42
N ILE A 333 -9.63 -6.40 -9.19
CA ILE A 333 -10.14 -5.01 -9.08
C ILE A 333 -10.86 -4.75 -7.75
N ILE A 334 -11.33 -5.79 -7.04
CA ILE A 334 -11.81 -5.64 -5.65
C ILE A 334 -10.72 -5.13 -4.68
N GLU A 335 -9.43 -5.17 -5.03
CA GLU A 335 -8.40 -4.47 -4.26
C GLU A 335 -8.45 -2.95 -4.51
N GLN A 336 -8.92 -2.21 -3.51
CA GLN A 336 -9.11 -0.77 -3.63
C GLN A 336 -7.83 0.05 -3.39
N MET A 337 -6.83 -0.50 -2.72
CA MET A 337 -5.74 0.27 -2.11
C MET A 337 -4.39 0.04 -2.82
N THR A 338 -4.37 -0.17 -4.14
CA THR A 338 -3.11 -0.34 -4.90
C THR A 338 -3.07 0.47 -6.19
N ILE A 339 -1.88 0.90 -6.59
CA ILE A 339 -1.62 1.24 -8.00
C ILE A 339 -1.50 -0.03 -8.86
N TRP A 340 -1.90 0.09 -10.12
CA TRP A 340 -1.99 -1.01 -11.07
C TRP A 340 -0.93 -0.93 -12.17
N ASN A 341 -0.54 -2.09 -12.68
CA ASN A 341 0.27 -2.24 -13.87
C ASN A 341 -0.49 -3.02 -14.94
N TYR A 342 -0.63 -2.45 -16.14
CA TYR A 342 -1.08 -3.20 -17.31
C TYR A 342 0.07 -4.01 -17.90
N ASN A 343 -0.12 -5.32 -18.03
CA ASN A 343 0.92 -6.21 -18.51
C ASN A 343 0.81 -6.42 -20.02
N GLU A 344 1.74 -5.89 -20.81
CA GLU A 344 1.74 -6.09 -22.27
C GLU A 344 2.35 -7.44 -22.71
N LYS A 345 3.10 -8.09 -21.82
CA LYS A 345 3.88 -9.30 -22.10
C LYS A 345 3.91 -10.22 -20.87
N GLY A 346 4.39 -11.45 -21.07
CA GLY A 346 4.57 -12.43 -20.00
C GLY A 346 3.30 -13.19 -19.63
N LYS A 347 3.35 -13.91 -18.50
CA LYS A 347 2.27 -14.79 -18.02
C LYS A 347 0.93 -14.04 -17.82
N TYR A 348 1.00 -12.78 -17.45
CA TYR A 348 -0.15 -11.94 -17.13
C TYR A 348 -0.54 -11.00 -18.28
N LYS A 349 -0.10 -11.30 -19.52
CA LYS A 349 -0.39 -10.47 -20.69
C LYS A 349 -1.88 -10.11 -20.81
N ASN A 350 -2.16 -8.86 -21.14
CA ASN A 350 -3.48 -8.26 -21.28
C ASN A 350 -4.32 -8.26 -19.99
N THR A 351 -3.66 -8.28 -18.83
CA THR A 351 -4.32 -8.15 -17.52
C THR A 351 -3.63 -7.10 -16.67
N PHE A 352 -4.37 -6.56 -15.71
CA PHE A 352 -3.84 -5.70 -14.65
C PHE A 352 -3.34 -6.55 -13.49
N THR A 353 -2.20 -6.16 -12.93
CA THR A 353 -1.68 -6.71 -11.67
C THR A 353 -1.27 -5.58 -10.73
N PRO A 354 -1.26 -5.79 -9.40
CA PRO A 354 -0.70 -4.83 -8.48
C PRO A 354 0.75 -4.44 -8.84
N ARG A 355 1.12 -3.20 -8.56
CA ARG A 355 2.45 -2.66 -8.85
C ARG A 355 3.11 -2.10 -7.60
N LYS A 356 4.13 -2.76 -7.08
CA LYS A 356 4.95 -2.23 -5.99
C LYS A 356 5.48 -0.82 -6.26
N HIS A 357 5.57 -0.02 -5.20
CA HIS A 357 6.31 1.24 -5.22
C HIS A 357 7.80 0.96 -5.39
N GLN A 358 8.52 1.91 -5.98
CA GLN A 358 9.94 1.74 -6.30
C GLN A 358 10.78 2.52 -5.29
N SER A 359 11.73 1.82 -4.64
CA SER A 359 12.74 2.44 -3.78
C SER A 359 13.42 3.60 -4.52
N ASN A 360 13.67 4.71 -3.81
CA ASN A 360 14.32 5.92 -4.32
C ASN A 360 13.52 6.68 -5.39
N LYS A 361 12.22 6.39 -5.56
CA LYS A 361 11.36 7.17 -6.43
C LYS A 361 10.21 7.78 -5.66
N SER A 362 10.21 9.11 -5.63
CA SER A 362 9.12 9.89 -5.06
C SER A 362 7.78 9.57 -5.70
N ILE A 363 6.73 9.52 -4.89
CA ILE A 363 5.39 9.07 -5.28
C ILE A 363 4.74 9.97 -6.33
N TRP A 364 5.04 11.28 -6.34
CA TRP A 364 4.55 12.19 -7.38
C TRP A 364 4.98 11.76 -8.79
N ARG A 365 6.09 11.02 -8.93
CA ARG A 365 6.50 10.47 -10.24
C ARG A 365 5.56 9.38 -10.73
N SER A 366 4.67 8.86 -9.88
CA SER A 366 3.63 7.90 -10.20
C SER A 366 2.24 8.55 -10.25
N PHE A 367 2.13 9.89 -10.26
CA PHE A 367 0.85 10.60 -10.20
C PHE A 367 -0.20 10.07 -11.17
N GLY A 368 0.13 9.84 -12.45
CA GLY A 368 -0.83 9.31 -13.44
C GLY A 368 -1.35 7.90 -13.17
N LEU A 369 -0.63 7.10 -12.38
CA LEU A 369 -1.12 5.79 -11.90
C LEU A 369 -2.08 5.94 -10.72
N ILE A 370 -2.08 7.09 -10.04
CA ILE A 370 -2.91 7.39 -8.86
C ILE A 370 -4.15 8.17 -9.30
N SER A 371 -3.97 9.27 -10.03
CA SER A 371 -5.06 10.14 -10.50
C SER A 371 -5.88 9.53 -11.65
N GLY A 372 -5.37 8.47 -12.28
CA GLY A 372 -5.80 8.02 -13.60
C GLY A 372 -5.30 8.95 -14.72
N ASN A 373 -4.99 8.39 -15.88
CA ASN A 373 -4.73 9.15 -17.10
C ASN A 373 -6.04 9.36 -17.87
N VAL A 374 -6.22 10.50 -18.50
CA VAL A 374 -7.40 10.78 -19.34
C VAL A 374 -7.22 10.17 -20.74
N GLU A 375 -6.94 8.87 -20.81
CA GLU A 375 -7.17 8.12 -22.05
C GLU A 375 -8.61 7.59 -22.02
N SER A 376 -9.48 8.21 -22.82
CA SER A 376 -10.86 7.77 -23.04
C SER A 376 -10.91 6.85 -24.26
N GLY A 377 -11.33 5.60 -24.06
CA GLY A 377 -11.51 4.58 -25.12
C GLY A 377 -11.69 3.18 -24.54
N GLU A 378 -12.09 2.20 -25.36
CA GLU A 378 -12.25 0.78 -24.96
C GLU A 378 -10.90 0.08 -24.65
N ASP A 379 -9.77 0.65 -25.10
CA ASP A 379 -8.40 0.15 -24.88
C ASP A 379 -7.70 0.77 -23.65
N LYS A 380 -8.41 0.98 -22.53
CA LYS A 380 -7.78 1.54 -21.31
C LYS A 380 -6.69 0.60 -20.78
N LYS A 381 -5.42 1.02 -20.90
CA LYS A 381 -4.25 0.35 -20.30
C LYS A 381 -3.87 0.93 -18.92
N TYR A 382 -4.80 1.59 -18.26
CA TYR A 382 -4.65 2.11 -16.91
C TYR A 382 -5.88 1.72 -16.08
N LEU A 383 -5.66 1.56 -14.78
CA LEU A 383 -6.70 1.34 -13.79
C LEU A 383 -6.38 2.23 -12.59
N LYS A 384 -7.36 3.05 -12.19
CA LYS A 384 -7.22 3.95 -11.05
C LYS A 384 -7.35 3.12 -9.75
N PRO A 385 -6.64 3.47 -8.66
CA PRO A 385 -6.84 2.81 -7.38
C PRO A 385 -8.30 3.03 -6.92
N GLY A 386 -8.93 1.98 -6.43
CA GLY A 386 -10.33 2.02 -6.03
C GLY A 386 -10.65 3.05 -4.94
N VAL A 387 -9.76 3.27 -3.96
CA VAL A 387 -9.92 4.34 -2.96
C VAL A 387 -9.91 5.73 -3.57
N ILE A 388 -9.25 5.91 -4.73
CA ILE A 388 -9.25 7.18 -5.45
C ILE A 388 -10.50 7.29 -6.33
N GLU A 389 -11.02 6.18 -6.87
CA GLU A 389 -12.34 6.15 -7.53
C GLU A 389 -13.43 6.53 -6.54
N TRP A 390 -13.45 5.86 -5.40
CA TRP A 390 -14.34 6.14 -4.27
C TRP A 390 -14.33 7.60 -3.87
N LEU A 391 -13.14 8.22 -3.73
CA LEU A 391 -13.03 9.64 -3.42
C LEU A 391 -13.75 10.53 -4.45
N ASN A 392 -13.67 10.20 -5.74
CA ASN A 392 -14.39 10.98 -6.76
C ASN A 392 -15.91 10.81 -6.60
N ASP A 393 -16.36 9.59 -6.29
CA ASP A 393 -17.78 9.26 -6.17
C ASP A 393 -18.40 9.99 -4.98
N ILE A 394 -17.80 9.88 -3.79
CA ILE A 394 -18.26 10.60 -2.58
C ILE A 394 -18.21 12.12 -2.76
N SER A 395 -17.17 12.65 -3.41
CA SER A 395 -17.05 14.09 -3.66
C SER A 395 -18.12 14.59 -4.63
N SER A 396 -18.66 13.73 -5.50
CA SER A 396 -19.73 14.09 -6.45
C SER A 396 -21.11 14.19 -5.81
N VAL A 397 -21.35 13.42 -4.74
CA VAL A 397 -22.63 13.41 -4.02
C VAL A 397 -22.63 14.33 -2.80
N MET A 398 -21.47 14.61 -2.21
CA MET A 398 -21.35 15.52 -1.08
C MET A 398 -21.46 16.99 -1.50
N SER A 399 -22.29 17.75 -0.78
CA SER A 399 -22.45 19.21 -1.01
C SER A 399 -21.41 20.08 -0.29
N THR A 400 -20.49 19.46 0.46
CA THR A 400 -19.46 20.14 1.28
C THR A 400 -18.10 19.52 1.02
N ASP A 401 -17.05 20.36 1.05
CA ASP A 401 -15.65 19.91 0.99
C ASP A 401 -15.39 18.82 2.05
N ILE A 402 -14.72 17.74 1.64
CA ILE A 402 -14.44 16.58 2.52
C ILE A 402 -13.25 16.88 3.43
N PHE A 403 -12.25 17.59 2.91
CA PHE A 403 -11.01 17.87 3.62
C PHE A 403 -10.97 19.29 4.18
N ILE A 404 -10.45 19.41 5.41
CA ILE A 404 -10.09 20.71 5.99
C ILE A 404 -9.07 21.40 5.07
N ASP A 405 -9.28 22.70 4.84
CA ASP A 405 -8.47 23.53 3.95
C ASP A 405 -8.34 22.98 2.52
N ASN A 406 -9.24 22.09 2.09
CA ASN A 406 -9.19 21.39 0.80
C ASN A 406 -7.87 20.64 0.59
N MET A 407 -7.25 20.10 1.64
CA MET A 407 -5.94 19.46 1.57
C MET A 407 -6.06 17.92 1.58
N LEU A 408 -5.87 17.30 0.41
CA LEU A 408 -5.82 15.86 0.26
C LEU A 408 -4.40 15.34 0.55
N ASN A 409 -4.30 14.30 1.38
CA ASN A 409 -3.05 13.59 1.63
C ASN A 409 -3.14 12.12 1.18
N ILE A 410 -2.42 11.79 0.12
CA ILE A 410 -2.34 10.43 -0.43
C ILE A 410 -1.06 9.78 0.08
N CYS A 411 -1.20 8.77 0.93
CA CYS A 411 -0.10 8.02 1.51
C CYS A 411 0.20 6.77 0.68
N SER A 412 1.48 6.39 0.63
CA SER A 412 1.97 5.23 -0.09
C SER A 412 2.76 4.30 0.83
N VAL A 413 2.58 3.00 0.63
CA VAL A 413 3.25 1.96 1.42
C VAL A 413 3.51 0.72 0.57
N SER A 414 4.73 0.20 0.61
CA SER A 414 5.10 -1.03 -0.09
C SER A 414 6.27 -1.71 0.60
N MET A 415 6.58 -2.94 0.18
CA MET A 415 7.65 -3.75 0.76
C MET A 415 8.77 -3.98 -0.24
N LYS A 416 9.99 -3.65 0.17
CA LYS A 416 11.22 -3.97 -0.57
C LYS A 416 11.72 -5.34 -0.14
N ASP A 417 12.07 -6.16 -1.13
CA ASP A 417 12.69 -7.46 -0.89
C ASP A 417 14.17 -7.49 -1.26
N ASN A 418 14.85 -8.57 -0.87
CA ASN A 418 16.28 -8.77 -1.08
C ASN A 418 16.70 -9.00 -2.55
N GLY A 419 15.77 -8.95 -3.51
CA GLY A 419 16.00 -9.20 -4.94
C GLY A 419 16.20 -10.68 -5.30
N HIS A 420 16.12 -11.60 -4.33
CA HIS A 420 16.29 -13.03 -4.56
C HIS A 420 14.93 -13.74 -4.67
N GLN A 421 14.47 -13.98 -5.90
CA GLN A 421 13.15 -14.57 -6.21
C GLN A 421 12.82 -15.87 -5.46
N ALA A 422 13.81 -16.71 -5.11
CA ALA A 422 13.57 -17.96 -4.38
C ALA A 422 13.20 -17.76 -2.88
N SER A 423 13.42 -16.56 -2.36
CA SER A 423 13.19 -16.22 -0.94
C SER A 423 12.30 -15.01 -0.76
N MET A 424 12.52 -13.94 -1.54
CA MET A 424 11.80 -12.67 -1.47
C MET A 424 11.69 -12.18 -0.02
N VAL A 425 12.82 -12.19 0.70
CA VAL A 425 12.82 -11.79 2.12
C VAL A 425 12.55 -10.29 2.19
N PRO A 426 11.54 -9.83 2.94
CA PRO A 426 11.36 -8.41 3.24
C PRO A 426 12.62 -7.82 3.90
N VAL A 427 13.17 -6.76 3.34
CA VAL A 427 14.39 -6.11 3.86
C VAL A 427 14.19 -4.67 4.28
N ASP A 428 13.17 -3.99 3.74
CA ASP A 428 12.92 -2.57 3.98
C ASP A 428 11.47 -2.21 3.60
N GLU A 429 10.95 -1.11 4.14
CA GLU A 429 9.67 -0.55 3.72
C GLU A 429 9.86 0.65 2.80
N ILE A 430 8.91 0.84 1.89
CA ILE A 430 8.89 1.98 0.98
C ILE A 430 7.67 2.80 1.35
N VAL A 431 7.90 4.02 1.85
CA VAL A 431 6.87 4.94 2.31
C VAL A 431 7.11 6.32 1.71
N ASP A 432 6.03 6.98 1.36
CA ASP A 432 6.02 8.35 0.85
C ASP A 432 4.57 8.87 0.93
N ASP A 433 4.39 10.18 0.88
CA ASP A 433 3.08 10.82 0.86
C ASP A 433 3.00 11.91 -0.21
N LEU A 434 1.80 12.32 -0.57
CA LEU A 434 1.56 13.37 -1.56
C LEU A 434 0.42 14.26 -1.07
N PHE A 435 0.78 15.52 -0.81
CA PHE A 435 -0.20 16.55 -0.52
C PHE A 435 -0.55 17.31 -1.81
N ILE A 436 -1.85 17.45 -2.07
CA ILE A 436 -2.39 18.23 -3.18
C ILE A 436 -3.77 18.77 -2.82
N SER A 437 -4.15 19.94 -3.34
CA SER A 437 -5.52 20.42 -3.15
C SER A 437 -6.52 19.41 -3.70
N GLU A 438 -7.53 19.05 -2.90
CA GLU A 438 -8.64 18.16 -3.29
C GLU A 438 -9.28 18.66 -4.60
N LYS A 439 -9.60 19.95 -4.68
CA LYS A 439 -10.23 20.56 -5.86
C LYS A 439 -9.35 20.46 -7.11
N VAL A 440 -8.04 20.62 -6.95
CA VAL A 440 -7.07 20.45 -8.06
C VAL A 440 -6.96 18.99 -8.48
N PHE A 441 -7.00 18.07 -7.51
CA PHE A 441 -6.88 16.64 -7.77
C PHE A 441 -8.15 16.05 -8.42
N LEU A 442 -9.33 16.59 -8.10
CA LEU A 442 -10.61 16.18 -8.70
C LEU A 442 -10.88 16.88 -10.05
N ASP A 443 -10.21 17.99 -10.35
CA ASP A 443 -10.35 18.67 -11.64
C ASP A 443 -9.64 17.91 -12.76
N LYS A 444 -10.42 17.44 -13.74
CA LYS A 444 -9.92 16.65 -14.88
C LYS A 444 -8.85 17.39 -15.68
N GLU A 445 -9.02 18.71 -15.86
CA GLU A 445 -8.06 19.49 -16.63
C GLU A 445 -6.73 19.62 -15.87
N TRP A 446 -6.75 19.98 -14.60
CA TRP A 446 -5.55 20.01 -13.75
C TRP A 446 -4.82 18.67 -13.73
N VAL A 447 -5.53 17.55 -13.56
CA VAL A 447 -4.93 16.21 -13.59
C VAL A 447 -4.17 15.93 -14.89
N VAL A 448 -4.72 16.28 -16.05
CA VAL A 448 -4.02 16.14 -17.34
C VAL A 448 -2.75 16.99 -17.35
N ARG A 449 -2.85 18.25 -16.93
CA ARG A 449 -1.76 19.22 -16.98
C ARG A 449 -0.61 18.87 -16.04
N ILE A 450 -0.93 18.35 -14.85
CA ILE A 450 0.06 17.84 -13.90
C ILE A 450 0.76 16.60 -14.48
N ASN A 451 0.02 15.66 -15.06
CA ASN A 451 0.59 14.48 -15.70
C ASN A 451 1.54 14.84 -16.84
N GLU A 452 1.13 15.73 -17.76
CA GLU A 452 1.98 16.23 -18.83
C GLU A 452 3.26 16.88 -18.29
N THR A 453 3.13 17.68 -17.22
CA THR A 453 4.25 18.37 -16.57
C THR A 453 5.24 17.37 -15.96
N ILE A 454 4.75 16.31 -15.32
CA ILE A 454 5.56 15.23 -14.75
C ILE A 454 6.27 14.44 -15.85
N GLU A 455 5.58 14.05 -16.92
CA GLU A 455 6.19 13.32 -18.03
C GLU A 455 7.23 14.15 -18.78
N LYS A 456 6.98 15.45 -18.95
CA LYS A 456 7.97 16.39 -19.49
C LYS A 456 9.19 16.50 -18.58
N THR A 457 8.99 16.60 -17.26
CA THR A 457 10.07 16.60 -16.27
C THR A 457 10.92 15.34 -16.37
N LYS A 458 10.28 14.16 -16.40
CA LYS A 458 10.97 12.87 -16.60
C LYS A 458 11.75 12.84 -17.91
N THR A 459 11.17 13.37 -18.99
CA THR A 459 11.80 13.42 -20.32
C THR A 459 13.05 14.31 -20.31
N ILE A 460 13.00 15.48 -19.67
CA ILE A 460 14.15 16.39 -19.53
C ILE A 460 15.28 15.72 -18.75
N VAL A 461 14.96 15.10 -17.61
CA VAL A 461 15.96 14.39 -16.79
C VAL A 461 16.57 13.22 -17.56
N ARG A 462 15.75 12.38 -18.19
CA ARG A 462 16.20 11.16 -18.90
C ARG A 462 16.94 11.43 -20.20
N SER A 463 16.63 12.51 -20.90
CA SER A 463 17.28 12.81 -22.18
C SER A 463 18.38 13.84 -22.00
N ALA A 464 18.05 15.10 -21.67
CA ALA A 464 19.05 16.17 -21.65
C ALA A 464 20.12 15.96 -20.55
N PHE A 465 19.71 15.73 -19.30
CA PHE A 465 20.68 15.59 -18.21
C PHE A 465 21.40 14.24 -18.23
N SER A 466 20.69 13.14 -18.50
CA SER A 466 21.32 11.82 -18.62
C SER A 466 22.36 11.77 -19.74
N GLU A 467 22.07 12.32 -20.92
CA GLU A 467 23.02 12.39 -22.04
C GLU A 467 24.29 13.16 -21.63
N PHE A 468 24.12 14.30 -20.95
CA PHE A 468 25.26 15.06 -20.42
C PHE A 468 26.12 14.23 -19.46
N ILE A 469 25.51 13.54 -18.50
CA ILE A 469 26.26 12.71 -17.54
C ILE A 469 26.93 11.52 -18.22
N GLU A 470 26.29 10.92 -19.22
CA GLU A 470 26.87 9.87 -20.04
C GLU A 470 28.12 10.35 -20.79
N ASP A 471 28.07 11.55 -21.37
CA ASP A 471 29.24 12.19 -21.99
C ASP A 471 30.39 12.34 -20.99
N ILE A 472 30.09 12.76 -19.76
CA ILE A 472 31.08 12.88 -18.68
C ILE A 472 31.64 11.50 -18.29
N ARG A 473 30.79 10.48 -18.21
CA ARG A 473 31.21 9.09 -17.91
C ARG A 473 32.21 8.59 -18.96
N GLU A 474 31.91 8.83 -20.23
CA GLU A 474 32.77 8.45 -21.36
C GLU A 474 34.10 9.22 -21.37
N ILE A 475 34.07 10.55 -21.18
CA ILE A 475 35.27 11.39 -21.15
C ILE A 475 36.19 10.93 -20.02
N ARG A 476 35.63 10.66 -18.83
CA ARG A 476 36.38 10.20 -17.65
C ARG A 476 36.76 8.72 -17.71
N ASN A 477 36.20 7.95 -18.66
CA ASN A 477 36.38 6.50 -18.78
C ASN A 477 36.02 5.78 -17.46
N ILE A 478 34.86 6.13 -16.91
CA ILE A 478 34.32 5.51 -15.70
C ILE A 478 33.58 4.22 -16.11
N ASN A 479 34.02 3.10 -15.54
CA ASN A 479 33.41 1.78 -15.80
C ASN A 479 32.26 1.43 -14.83
N ASP A 480 31.94 2.30 -13.86
CA ASP A 480 30.78 2.12 -12.97
C ASP A 480 29.49 2.28 -13.77
N ARG A 481 28.74 1.18 -13.92
CA ARG A 481 27.46 1.15 -14.63
C ARG A 481 26.39 1.99 -13.94
N ASP A 482 26.51 2.21 -12.64
CA ASP A 482 25.55 2.97 -11.84
C ASP A 482 25.88 4.46 -11.76
N PHE A 483 27.01 4.91 -12.33
CA PHE A 483 27.46 6.30 -12.25
C PHE A 483 26.37 7.29 -12.71
N THR A 484 25.82 7.06 -13.90
CA THR A 484 24.79 7.91 -14.49
C THR A 484 23.50 7.84 -13.68
N TYR A 485 23.10 6.65 -13.25
CA TYR A 485 21.91 6.45 -12.43
C TYR A 485 22.01 7.22 -11.11
N LYS A 486 23.15 7.15 -10.40
CA LYS A 486 23.38 7.90 -9.15
C LYS A 486 23.22 9.41 -9.37
N LYS A 487 23.77 9.96 -10.46
CA LYS A 487 23.63 11.39 -10.79
C LYS A 487 22.20 11.79 -11.14
N ILE A 488 21.46 10.91 -11.82
CA ILE A 488 20.03 11.13 -12.10
C ILE A 488 19.24 11.17 -10.79
N GLU A 489 19.54 10.29 -9.83
CA GLU A 489 18.85 10.28 -8.53
C GLU A 489 19.22 11.51 -7.68
N GLU A 490 20.47 12.00 -7.72
CA GLU A 490 20.86 13.29 -7.12
C GLU A 490 20.05 14.47 -7.69
N LEU A 491 19.81 14.49 -9.01
CA LEU A 491 18.96 15.50 -9.64
C LEU A 491 17.49 15.35 -9.19
N TYR A 492 16.94 14.13 -9.16
CA TYR A 492 15.58 13.92 -8.66
C TYR A 492 15.43 14.34 -7.20
N TYR A 493 16.44 14.10 -6.35
CA TYR A 493 16.46 14.58 -4.97
C TYR A 493 16.38 16.12 -4.91
N SER A 494 17.09 16.82 -5.79
CA SER A 494 17.04 18.28 -5.89
C SER A 494 15.71 18.82 -6.45
N ILE A 495 15.02 18.02 -7.27
CA ILE A 495 13.70 18.35 -7.84
C ILE A 495 12.59 18.10 -6.81
N ASP A 496 12.70 17.06 -5.99
CA ASP A 496 11.60 16.48 -5.21
C ASP A 496 10.86 17.50 -4.34
N PHE A 497 11.57 18.15 -3.42
CA PHE A 497 10.98 19.12 -2.50
C PHE A 497 10.32 20.29 -3.25
N ILE A 498 10.97 20.79 -4.30
CA ILE A 498 10.51 21.95 -5.05
C ILE A 498 9.29 21.59 -5.92
N PHE A 499 9.24 20.37 -6.46
CA PHE A 499 8.07 19.89 -7.19
C PHE A 499 6.86 19.74 -6.26
N ARG A 500 7.06 19.21 -5.06
CA ARG A 500 6.00 19.08 -4.04
C ARG A 500 5.47 20.45 -3.62
N ASP A 501 6.35 21.42 -3.41
CA ASP A 501 5.98 22.81 -3.10
C ASP A 501 5.16 23.44 -4.24
N TRP A 502 5.59 23.26 -5.49
CA TRP A 502 4.82 23.70 -6.66
C TRP A 502 3.43 23.05 -6.71
N LEU A 503 3.35 21.73 -6.49
CA LEU A 503 2.08 20.98 -6.52
C LEU A 503 1.13 21.43 -5.39
N LEU A 504 1.66 21.64 -4.19
CA LEU A 504 0.95 22.17 -3.03
C LEU A 504 0.41 23.58 -3.28
N GLY A 505 1.13 24.40 -4.04
CA GLY A 505 0.76 25.77 -4.35
C GLY A 505 -0.32 25.95 -5.42
N LEU A 506 -0.74 24.87 -6.10
CA LEU A 506 -1.76 24.93 -7.14
C LEU A 506 -3.16 25.16 -6.55
N LYS A 507 -3.94 26.00 -7.22
CA LYS A 507 -5.35 26.27 -6.91
C LYS A 507 -6.23 25.98 -8.11
N LEU A 508 -7.50 25.71 -7.85
CA LEU A 508 -8.48 25.40 -8.91
C LEU A 508 -8.54 26.50 -9.98
N ASP A 509 -8.60 27.76 -9.56
CA ASP A 509 -8.77 28.94 -10.42
C ASP A 509 -7.45 29.50 -10.98
N ASP A 510 -6.30 28.87 -10.73
CA ASP A 510 -5.02 29.33 -11.27
C ASP A 510 -5.00 29.21 -12.81
N GLU A 511 -4.29 30.13 -13.46
CA GLU A 511 -4.04 30.07 -14.91
C GLU A 511 -3.02 28.94 -15.18
N LYS A 512 -3.54 27.80 -15.67
CA LYS A 512 -2.82 26.53 -15.82
C LYS A 512 -1.52 26.67 -16.62
N GLU A 513 -1.52 27.43 -17.72
CA GLU A 513 -0.32 27.58 -18.55
C GLU A 513 0.75 28.42 -17.83
N GLU A 514 0.35 29.47 -17.11
CA GLU A 514 1.26 30.25 -16.26
C GLU A 514 1.93 29.40 -15.18
N LYS A 515 1.18 28.53 -14.47
CA LYS A 515 1.75 27.61 -13.49
C LYS A 515 2.72 26.60 -14.09
N ILE A 516 2.46 26.13 -15.32
CA ILE A 516 3.39 25.25 -16.03
C ILE A 516 4.64 26.00 -16.48
N PHE A 517 4.53 27.27 -16.90
CA PHE A 517 5.69 28.09 -17.21
C PHE A 517 6.53 28.41 -15.97
N GLU A 518 5.88 28.63 -14.83
CA GLU A 518 6.54 28.76 -13.53
C GLU A 518 7.40 27.51 -13.24
N TRP A 519 6.81 26.32 -13.29
CA TRP A 519 7.55 25.06 -13.13
C TRP A 519 8.68 24.89 -14.15
N ASN A 520 8.44 25.18 -15.43
CA ASN A 520 9.45 25.05 -16.47
C ASN A 520 10.69 25.94 -16.19
N ARG A 521 10.50 27.15 -15.65
CA ARG A 521 11.61 28.04 -15.23
C ARG A 521 12.38 27.46 -14.06
N ILE A 522 11.66 26.98 -13.03
CA ILE A 522 12.21 26.34 -11.84
C ILE A 522 13.04 25.11 -12.23
N LEU A 523 12.45 24.18 -12.99
CA LEU A 523 13.11 22.97 -13.45
C LEU A 523 14.37 23.29 -14.26
N ARG A 524 14.29 24.24 -15.20
CA ARG A 524 15.45 24.64 -15.99
C ARG A 524 16.61 25.10 -15.11
N LYS A 525 16.31 25.91 -14.08
CA LYS A 525 17.33 26.39 -13.13
C LYS A 525 17.97 25.22 -12.38
N ILE A 526 17.16 24.33 -11.80
CA ILE A 526 17.65 23.16 -11.03
C ILE A 526 18.56 22.28 -11.89
N VAL A 527 18.14 21.95 -13.11
CA VAL A 527 18.90 21.06 -14.00
C VAL A 527 20.24 21.69 -14.43
N ILE A 528 20.25 23.01 -14.67
CA ILE A 528 21.48 23.75 -14.98
C ILE A 528 22.40 23.85 -13.77
N ASP A 529 21.87 24.11 -12.57
CA ASP A 529 22.65 24.18 -11.35
C ASP A 529 23.33 22.83 -11.06
N GLU A 530 22.63 21.72 -11.30
CA GLU A 530 23.20 20.37 -11.14
C GLU A 530 24.29 20.08 -12.19
N ALA A 531 24.07 20.46 -13.45
CA ALA A 531 25.09 20.34 -14.48
C ALA A 531 26.32 21.23 -14.17
N ASN A 532 26.11 22.42 -13.64
CA ASN A 532 27.17 23.33 -13.22
C ASN A 532 28.01 22.78 -12.08
N LYS A 533 27.43 22.00 -11.14
CA LYS A 533 28.22 21.30 -10.11
C LYS A 533 29.20 20.31 -10.74
N VAL A 534 28.82 19.64 -11.82
CA VAL A 534 29.72 18.73 -12.56
C VAL A 534 30.85 19.50 -13.24
N VAL A 535 30.52 20.62 -13.91
CA VAL A 535 31.51 21.49 -14.56
C VAL A 535 32.47 22.15 -13.58
N LYS A 536 31.99 22.60 -12.41
CA LYS A 536 32.84 23.18 -11.35
C LYS A 536 33.82 22.17 -10.77
N ASN A 537 33.46 20.88 -10.77
CA ASN A 537 34.31 19.78 -10.33
C ASN A 537 35.06 19.11 -11.48
N ALA A 538 35.24 19.82 -12.61
CA ALA A 538 35.95 19.31 -13.76
C ALA A 538 37.47 19.22 -13.50
N ASN A 539 38.10 18.18 -14.05
CA ASN A 539 39.54 17.98 -13.99
C ASN A 539 40.19 18.18 -15.38
N ASN A 540 41.52 18.09 -15.45
CA ASN A 540 42.26 18.26 -16.70
C ASN A 540 41.82 17.30 -17.83
N ARG A 541 41.35 16.10 -17.50
CA ARG A 541 40.85 15.14 -18.49
C ARG A 541 39.51 15.59 -19.08
N ASP A 542 38.64 16.19 -18.27
CA ASP A 542 37.35 16.72 -18.71
C ASP A 542 37.52 17.82 -19.78
N PHE A 543 38.52 18.69 -19.61
CA PHE A 543 38.85 19.74 -20.58
C PHE A 543 39.62 19.24 -21.80
N LYS A 544 40.56 18.29 -21.63
CA LYS A 544 41.26 17.66 -22.77
C LYS A 544 40.29 16.88 -23.65
N GLY A 545 39.35 16.14 -23.04
CA GLY A 545 38.34 15.35 -23.73
C GLY A 545 38.84 14.01 -24.27
N LYS A 546 37.97 13.34 -25.03
CA LYS A 546 38.23 12.10 -25.79
C LYS A 546 38.00 12.31 -27.30
N LYS A 547 38.91 11.76 -28.13
CA LYS A 547 38.80 11.85 -29.58
C LYS A 547 37.68 10.92 -30.04
N VAL A 548 36.76 11.46 -30.83
CA VAL A 548 35.63 10.74 -31.45
C VAL A 548 35.72 10.93 -32.97
N ASP A 549 34.95 10.15 -33.74
CA ASP A 549 35.06 10.12 -35.20
C ASP A 549 34.89 11.50 -35.84
N ASP A 550 34.06 12.38 -35.24
CA ASP A 550 33.76 13.73 -35.74
C ASP A 550 34.38 14.86 -34.88
N GLY A 551 35.55 14.61 -34.28
CA GLY A 551 36.34 15.64 -33.60
C GLY A 551 36.67 15.34 -32.13
N MET A 552 36.51 16.35 -31.27
CA MET A 552 36.94 16.30 -29.86
C MET A 552 35.75 16.46 -28.93
N LYS A 553 35.42 15.42 -28.16
CA LYS A 553 34.35 15.46 -27.15
C LYS A 553 34.97 15.81 -25.79
N ASN A 554 34.69 17.01 -25.29
CA ASN A 554 35.14 17.49 -23.99
C ASN A 554 33.96 18.05 -23.17
N ILE A 555 34.21 18.44 -21.93
CA ILE A 555 33.15 18.93 -21.04
C ILE A 555 32.47 20.20 -21.54
N ALA A 556 33.19 21.09 -22.24
CA ALA A 556 32.61 22.32 -22.78
C ALA A 556 31.66 22.02 -23.96
N THR A 557 32.04 21.11 -24.86
CA THR A 557 31.17 20.68 -25.97
C THR A 557 29.95 19.93 -25.46
N ALA A 558 30.13 19.03 -24.48
CA ALA A 558 29.03 18.28 -23.85
C ALA A 558 28.06 19.23 -23.13
N TYR A 559 28.58 20.21 -22.38
CA TYR A 559 27.76 21.20 -21.67
C TYR A 559 27.00 22.11 -22.64
N ASN A 560 27.63 22.55 -23.74
CA ASN A 560 26.94 23.36 -24.76
C ASN A 560 25.81 22.58 -25.44
N TYR A 561 26.05 21.31 -25.77
CA TYR A 561 25.00 20.42 -26.32
C TYR A 561 23.86 20.22 -25.31
N PHE A 562 24.20 20.02 -24.04
CA PHE A 562 23.22 19.94 -22.95
C PHE A 562 22.33 21.18 -22.88
N ILE A 563 22.92 22.39 -22.87
CA ILE A 563 22.16 23.64 -22.86
C ILE A 563 21.27 23.78 -24.11
N TYR A 564 21.79 23.43 -25.28
CA TYR A 564 21.02 23.41 -26.52
C TYR A 564 19.81 22.46 -26.44
N SER A 565 20.05 21.23 -25.99
CA SER A 565 19.04 20.17 -25.80
C SER A 565 17.98 20.59 -24.79
N LEU A 566 18.40 21.19 -23.67
CA LEU A 566 17.51 21.69 -22.63
C LEU A 566 16.61 22.82 -23.12
N ASN A 567 17.18 23.80 -23.84
CA ASN A 567 16.41 24.94 -24.38
C ASN A 567 15.41 24.51 -25.46
N HIS A 568 15.69 23.45 -26.22
CA HIS A 568 14.72 22.88 -27.17
C HIS A 568 13.57 22.15 -26.49
N LYS A 569 13.82 21.53 -25.33
CA LYS A 569 12.84 20.70 -24.61
C LYS A 569 12.00 21.50 -23.60
N ILE A 570 12.54 22.60 -23.05
CA ILE A 570 11.84 23.47 -22.10
C ILE A 570 11.36 24.75 -22.77
N LYS A 571 10.05 24.85 -23.00
CA LYS A 571 9.38 26.12 -23.32
C LYS A 571 9.33 27.02 -22.08
N ILE A 572 9.80 28.25 -22.21
CA ILE A 572 9.67 29.31 -21.21
C ILE A 572 8.98 30.49 -21.89
N LYS A 573 7.99 31.11 -21.24
CA LYS A 573 7.37 32.37 -21.70
C LYS A 573 8.51 33.38 -21.85
N LYS A 574 8.78 33.83 -23.09
CA LYS A 574 9.74 34.92 -23.34
C LYS A 574 9.30 36.08 -22.47
N GLU A 575 10.16 36.51 -21.54
CA GLU A 575 9.96 37.79 -20.89
C GLU A 575 9.89 38.82 -22.01
N ALA A 576 8.82 39.63 -22.04
CA ALA A 576 8.81 40.78 -22.91
C ALA A 576 10.04 41.58 -22.50
N ALA A 577 11.01 41.68 -23.43
CA ALA A 577 12.10 42.60 -23.25
C ALA A 577 11.45 43.98 -23.09
N HIS A 578 11.46 44.51 -21.87
CA HIS A 578 11.35 45.95 -21.70
C HIS A 578 12.60 46.53 -22.37
N GLU A 579 12.48 46.78 -23.67
CA GLU A 579 13.30 47.77 -24.36
C GLU A 579 12.94 49.13 -23.74
N GLU A 580 13.61 49.46 -22.64
CA GLU A 580 13.84 50.87 -22.31
C GLU A 580 14.74 51.42 -23.41
N LYS A 581 14.11 52.22 -24.29
CA LYS A 581 14.79 53.08 -25.26
C LYS A 581 15.52 54.23 -24.57
#